data_AF-A0A1J4JMY4-F1
#
_entry.id   AF-A0A1J4JMY4-F1
#
_cell.length_a   1.000
_cell.length_b   1.000
_cell.length_c   1.000
_cell.angle_alpha   90.00
_cell.angle_beta   90.00
_cell.angle_gamma   90.00
#
_symmetry.space_group_name_H-M   'P 1'
#
loop_
_entity.id
_entity.type
_entity.pdbx_description
1 polymer ?
#
loop_
_entity_poly.entity_id
_entity_poly.type
_entity_poly.pdbx_seq_one_letter_code
_entity_poly.pdbx_strand_id
1 'polypeptide(L)'
;MSFSINHYPIECKFSDLSRTCSFFDNDINQKEVMIPGVSDKFDYFILYKIFNNYNFEITPKNIKDLALIGSYMHIYVLEDLEGYSKVQQRTNSSINAQFKVLYNDETTMSFMKCQELILDCNSDNLEEISYYLESYVLDISCREMVKMIYNGIFTKKCSNILAMIELIFTLEEMTNLKFMKEFCEYSLNEVNAQIAKGKYDKKIQEGFFIIRFLYNEGFISLNEIESKFLYSIHPLLADLITESYAMYRIGIYKDFEENYYTTKANNWEVHKLLIKDIANPFPLCINIKHDKVNEIVNDPYFDTKKLIRSAYECCSIVNNECTVIEYAAFYGAYNCFKCLLNTQNKLPSTLIYYACAGGNQQIFTLCLKLQLPMKGSLEGAIKYHNHEIMEYLIENYQFENISFKPKEKIVGLCLRYQNYSALFYICNLYPSLLSNILIESTRINNTTLTLWALKLYYSSRRTEIINKQIGGFCPLVYAAKYLNHRIVKTLLEEKEILSNQLCGQNDVLLHFFILKHLSYYVAKILLMMIVGIFTVSKHFYFQQM
;
A
#
# COMPACT_ATOMS: atom_id res chain seq x y z
N MET A 1 -51.20 12.07 7.94
CA MET A 1 -50.68 13.43 8.19
C MET A 1 -50.55 14.10 6.85
N SER A 2 -50.92 15.37 6.76
CA SER A 2 -50.76 16.18 5.55
C SER A 2 -49.84 17.36 5.87
N PHE A 3 -48.84 17.55 5.02
CA PHE A 3 -47.92 18.68 5.05
C PHE A 3 -47.54 19.03 3.60
N SER A 4 -46.79 20.10 3.41
CA SER A 4 -46.31 20.51 2.09
C SER A 4 -44.81 20.76 2.09
N ILE A 5 -44.15 20.43 0.98
CA ILE A 5 -42.76 20.77 0.72
C ILE A 5 -42.74 21.69 -0.50
N ASN A 6 -42.22 22.91 -0.36
CA ASN A 6 -42.25 23.94 -1.41
C ASN A 6 -43.64 24.09 -2.05
N HIS A 7 -44.68 24.18 -1.21
CA HIS A 7 -46.10 24.27 -1.60
C HIS A 7 -46.71 23.00 -2.23
N TYR A 8 -45.96 21.91 -2.41
CA TYR A 8 -46.51 20.65 -2.92
C TYR A 8 -47.06 19.79 -1.77
N PRO A 9 -48.35 19.42 -1.79
CA PRO A 9 -48.95 18.64 -0.72
C PRO A 9 -48.44 17.18 -0.74
N ILE A 10 -48.12 16.67 0.44
CA ILE A 10 -47.70 15.30 0.68
C ILE A 10 -48.60 14.70 1.77
N GLU A 11 -49.16 13.54 1.47
CA GLU A 11 -49.91 12.75 2.41
C GLU A 11 -49.18 11.44 2.72
N CYS A 12 -49.01 11.15 4.00
CA CYS A 12 -48.45 9.88 4.45
C CYS A 12 -48.97 9.50 5.84
N LYS A 13 -48.78 8.24 6.23
CA LYS A 13 -49.05 7.82 7.62
C LYS A 13 -47.93 8.34 8.51
N PHE A 14 -48.30 8.80 9.71
CA PHE A 14 -47.33 9.32 10.68
C PHE A 14 -46.27 8.27 11.05
N SER A 15 -46.67 6.99 11.18
CA SER A 15 -45.77 5.88 11.47
C SER A 15 -44.73 5.61 10.39
N ASP A 16 -45.03 5.95 9.14
CA ASP A 16 -44.11 5.76 8.02
C ASP A 16 -43.17 6.96 7.93
N LEU A 17 -43.69 8.18 8.11
CA LEU A 17 -42.90 9.42 8.19
C LEU A 17 -41.81 9.34 9.26
N SER A 18 -42.17 8.96 10.50
CA SER A 18 -41.23 8.90 11.63
C SER A 18 -40.15 7.83 11.46
N ARG A 19 -40.36 6.82 10.60
CA ARG A 19 -39.34 5.81 10.28
C ARG A 19 -38.36 6.27 9.22
N THR A 20 -38.78 7.19 8.36
CA THR A 20 -38.02 7.61 7.18
C THR A 20 -37.32 8.95 7.38
N CYS A 21 -37.78 9.78 8.33
CA CYS A 21 -37.39 11.18 8.49
C CYS A 21 -37.50 11.61 9.97
N SER A 22 -36.43 12.20 10.53
CA SER A 22 -36.44 12.73 11.91
C SER A 22 -36.81 14.21 12.03
N PHE A 23 -36.94 14.92 10.91
CA PHE A 23 -37.26 16.35 10.92
C PHE A 23 -38.51 16.70 11.72
N PHE A 24 -39.53 15.83 11.70
CA PHE A 24 -40.80 16.05 12.39
C PHE A 24 -40.84 15.55 13.83
N ASP A 25 -39.74 15.01 14.36
CA ASP A 25 -39.70 14.50 15.75
C ASP A 25 -39.82 15.64 16.77
N ASN A 26 -39.44 16.87 16.40
CA ASN A 26 -39.45 18.04 17.29
C ASN A 26 -40.67 18.97 17.13
N ASP A 27 -41.37 18.95 15.99
CA ASP A 27 -42.56 19.79 15.76
C ASP A 27 -43.55 19.17 14.76
N ILE A 28 -44.50 18.39 15.29
CA ILE A 28 -45.55 17.72 14.51
C ILE A 28 -46.55 18.73 13.91
N ASN A 29 -46.58 19.99 14.39
CA ASN A 29 -47.54 20.98 13.91
C ASN A 29 -47.08 21.72 12.65
N GLN A 30 -45.82 21.53 12.22
CA GLN A 30 -45.30 22.18 11.02
C GLN A 30 -45.94 21.58 9.75
N LYS A 31 -46.84 22.35 9.11
CA LYS A 31 -47.58 21.93 7.91
C LYS A 31 -46.90 22.30 6.59
N GLU A 32 -45.84 23.09 6.63
CA GLU A 32 -45.13 23.57 5.45
C GLU A 32 -43.62 23.65 5.70
N VAL A 33 -42.85 23.07 4.76
CA VAL A 33 -41.40 23.03 4.78
C VAL A 33 -40.88 23.64 3.48
N MET A 34 -40.09 24.70 3.59
CA MET A 34 -39.45 25.34 2.44
C MET A 34 -37.99 24.89 2.37
N ILE A 35 -37.62 24.24 1.26
CA ILE A 35 -36.28 23.71 0.99
C ILE A 35 -35.68 24.50 -0.18
N PRO A 36 -34.78 25.46 0.08
CA PRO A 36 -34.20 26.29 -0.96
C PRO A 36 -33.27 25.47 -1.87
N GLY A 37 -33.37 25.68 -3.18
CA GLY A 37 -32.46 25.07 -4.17
C GLY A 37 -32.97 23.78 -4.82
N VAL A 38 -34.14 23.28 -4.42
CA VAL A 38 -34.84 22.19 -5.13
C VAL A 38 -35.36 22.74 -6.47
N SER A 39 -35.13 22.00 -7.55
CA SER A 39 -35.60 22.34 -8.89
C SER A 39 -37.13 22.49 -8.97
N ASP A 40 -37.62 23.53 -9.64
CA ASP A 40 -39.07 23.72 -9.95
C ASP A 40 -39.68 22.59 -10.79
N LYS A 41 -38.82 21.78 -11.43
CA LYS A 41 -39.22 20.62 -12.25
C LYS A 41 -39.13 19.30 -11.49
N PHE A 42 -38.82 19.34 -10.20
CA PHE A 42 -38.71 18.13 -9.39
C PHE A 42 -40.06 17.41 -9.30
N ASP A 43 -40.04 16.09 -9.49
CA ASP A 43 -41.25 15.27 -9.36
C ASP A 43 -41.51 14.93 -7.89
N TYR A 44 -42.32 15.77 -7.23
CA TYR A 44 -42.69 15.61 -5.83
C TYR A 44 -43.45 14.29 -5.54
N PHE A 45 -43.96 13.58 -6.55
CA PHE A 45 -44.53 12.25 -6.38
C PHE A 45 -43.50 11.23 -5.87
N ILE A 46 -42.20 11.47 -6.11
CA ILE A 46 -41.12 10.65 -5.56
C ILE A 46 -41.07 10.75 -4.03
N LEU A 47 -41.29 11.94 -3.46
CA LEU A 47 -41.32 12.10 -1.99
C LEU A 47 -42.52 11.39 -1.39
N TYR A 48 -43.68 11.46 -2.04
CA TYR A 48 -44.84 10.66 -1.64
C TYR A 48 -44.50 9.16 -1.57
N LYS A 49 -43.76 8.64 -2.57
CA LYS A 49 -43.30 7.24 -2.56
C LYS A 49 -42.35 6.95 -1.40
N ILE A 50 -41.37 7.81 -1.18
CA ILE A 50 -40.39 7.67 -0.09
C ILE A 50 -41.09 7.61 1.27
N PHE A 51 -41.95 8.58 1.58
CA PHE A 51 -42.62 8.69 2.88
C PHE A 51 -43.69 7.63 3.12
N ASN A 52 -44.14 6.92 2.08
CA ASN A 52 -45.07 5.79 2.20
C ASN A 52 -44.39 4.44 1.92
N ASN A 53 -43.05 4.40 1.90
CA ASN A 53 -42.25 3.19 1.71
C ASN A 53 -42.58 2.41 0.41
N TYR A 54 -42.90 3.14 -0.67
CA TYR A 54 -43.08 2.60 -2.02
C TYR A 54 -41.75 2.63 -2.80
N ASN A 55 -41.60 1.71 -3.75
CA ASN A 55 -40.45 1.70 -4.66
C ASN A 55 -40.43 2.95 -5.55
N PHE A 56 -39.27 3.57 -5.67
CA PHE A 56 -39.00 4.69 -6.56
C PHE A 56 -37.66 4.50 -7.28
N GLU A 57 -37.45 5.23 -8.38
CA GLU A 57 -36.22 5.16 -9.16
C GLU A 57 -35.41 6.45 -8.97
N ILE A 58 -34.14 6.28 -8.61
CA ILE A 58 -33.18 7.37 -8.56
C ILE A 58 -32.60 7.52 -9.96
N THR A 59 -32.83 8.69 -10.57
CA THR A 59 -32.36 9.02 -11.91
C THR A 59 -31.41 10.20 -11.84
N PRO A 60 -30.54 10.41 -12.85
CA PRO A 60 -29.68 11.59 -12.90
C PRO A 60 -30.44 12.92 -12.83
N LYS A 61 -31.73 12.92 -13.20
CA LYS A 61 -32.58 14.11 -13.18
C LYS A 61 -33.06 14.49 -11.77
N ASN A 62 -33.18 13.53 -10.85
CA ASN A 62 -33.78 13.74 -9.54
C ASN A 62 -32.79 13.60 -8.37
N ILE A 63 -31.60 13.01 -8.60
CA ILE A 63 -30.66 12.67 -7.53
C ILE A 63 -30.15 13.89 -6.74
N LYS A 64 -29.91 15.02 -7.42
CA LYS A 64 -29.43 16.25 -6.78
C LYS A 64 -30.48 16.83 -5.84
N ASP A 65 -31.72 16.91 -6.31
CA ASP A 65 -32.85 17.39 -5.52
C ASP A 65 -33.15 16.44 -4.36
N LEU A 66 -33.08 15.11 -4.58
CA LEU A 66 -33.26 14.10 -3.53
C LEU A 66 -32.18 14.18 -2.44
N ALA A 67 -30.92 14.39 -2.81
CA ALA A 67 -29.85 14.57 -1.82
C ALA A 67 -30.06 15.85 -1.00
N LEU A 68 -30.44 16.94 -1.65
CA LEU A 68 -30.73 18.22 -0.98
C LEU A 68 -31.91 18.08 0.00
N ILE A 69 -33.01 17.50 -0.45
CA ILE A 69 -34.19 17.24 0.39
C ILE A 69 -33.84 16.29 1.53
N GLY A 70 -33.08 15.23 1.25
CA GLY A 70 -32.63 14.25 2.23
C GLY A 70 -31.79 14.87 3.34
N SER A 71 -30.82 15.72 2.98
CA SER A 71 -29.99 16.44 3.96
C SER A 71 -30.80 17.44 4.80
N TYR A 72 -31.72 18.17 4.18
CA TYR A 72 -32.49 19.22 4.84
C TYR A 72 -33.54 18.65 5.79
N MET A 73 -34.16 17.53 5.41
CA MET A 73 -35.20 16.87 6.19
C MET A 73 -34.70 15.66 6.99
N HIS A 74 -33.39 15.41 7.04
CA HIS A 74 -32.82 14.25 7.75
C HIS A 74 -33.52 12.93 7.37
N ILE A 75 -33.64 12.69 6.05
CA ILE A 75 -34.28 11.47 5.52
C ILE A 75 -33.22 10.38 5.42
N TYR A 76 -33.25 9.43 6.36
CA TYR A 76 -32.22 8.40 6.53
C TYR A 76 -31.85 7.64 5.25
N VAL A 77 -32.84 7.36 4.39
CA VAL A 77 -32.63 6.59 3.14
C VAL A 77 -31.88 7.41 2.07
N LEU A 78 -31.81 8.73 2.20
CA LEU A 78 -31.22 9.64 1.22
C LEU A 78 -29.89 10.27 1.69
N GLU A 79 -29.47 10.04 2.94
CA GLU A 79 -28.25 10.64 3.53
C GLU A 79 -26.98 10.31 2.72
N ASP A 80 -26.90 9.12 2.11
CA ASP A 80 -25.76 8.69 1.30
C ASP A 80 -25.76 9.24 -0.16
N LEU A 81 -26.82 9.91 -0.60
CA LEU A 81 -26.95 10.37 -2.00
C LEU A 81 -26.11 11.60 -2.34
N GLU A 82 -25.66 12.35 -1.33
CA GLU A 82 -24.78 13.51 -1.54
C GLU A 82 -23.44 13.09 -2.18
N GLY A 83 -22.94 11.90 -1.82
CA GLY A 83 -21.78 11.28 -2.46
C GLY A 83 -22.03 10.91 -3.93
N TYR A 84 -23.22 10.39 -4.25
CA TYR A 84 -23.57 10.00 -5.62
C TYR A 84 -23.75 11.18 -6.58
N SER A 85 -24.33 12.30 -6.12
CA SER A 85 -24.49 13.52 -6.91
C SER A 85 -23.14 14.08 -7.40
N LYS A 86 -22.13 14.07 -6.53
CA LYS A 86 -20.76 14.55 -6.83
C LYS A 86 -20.05 13.64 -7.85
N VAL A 87 -20.38 12.35 -7.88
CA VAL A 87 -19.84 11.35 -8.81
C VAL A 87 -20.47 11.45 -10.20
N GLN A 88 -21.80 11.65 -10.31
CA GLN A 88 -22.49 11.65 -11.60
C GLN A 88 -22.20 12.88 -12.48
N GLN A 89 -21.90 14.05 -11.89
CA GLN A 89 -21.50 15.23 -12.66
C GLN A 89 -20.12 15.08 -13.34
N ARG A 90 -19.33 14.06 -12.98
CA ARG A 90 -17.96 13.83 -13.49
C ARG A 90 -17.87 12.77 -14.58
N THR A 91 -18.95 12.08 -14.92
CA THR A 91 -18.91 10.93 -15.84
C THR A 91 -19.80 11.14 -17.05
N ASN A 92 -19.31 11.92 -18.01
CA ASN A 92 -19.63 11.77 -19.43
C ASN A 92 -18.56 12.46 -20.29
N SER A 93 -17.47 11.75 -20.58
CA SER A 93 -16.67 11.93 -21.80
C SER A 93 -15.63 10.81 -21.88
N SER A 94 -15.07 10.65 -23.08
CA SER A 94 -14.20 9.56 -23.55
C SER A 94 -13.08 9.19 -22.57
N ILE A 95 -12.39 8.08 -22.87
CA ILE A 95 -11.19 7.58 -22.17
C ILE A 95 -10.22 8.70 -21.70
N ASN A 96 -10.11 9.83 -22.42
CA ASN A 96 -9.31 11.00 -21.99
C ASN A 96 -9.86 11.78 -20.78
N ALA A 97 -11.17 11.80 -20.55
CA ALA A 97 -11.78 12.39 -19.35
C ALA A 97 -11.61 11.49 -18.12
N GLN A 98 -11.59 10.16 -18.29
CA GLN A 98 -11.28 9.22 -17.21
C GLN A 98 -9.82 9.39 -16.70
N PHE A 99 -8.90 9.91 -17.51
CA PHE A 99 -7.51 10.18 -17.06
C PHE A 99 -7.37 11.48 -16.28
N LYS A 100 -8.10 12.53 -16.66
CA LYS A 100 -8.20 13.74 -15.82
C LYS A 100 -8.88 13.45 -14.48
N VAL A 101 -9.67 12.37 -14.39
CA VAL A 101 -10.28 11.88 -13.15
C VAL A 101 -9.26 11.22 -12.22
N LEU A 102 -8.21 10.55 -12.71
CA LEU A 102 -7.24 9.87 -11.84
C LEU A 102 -6.41 10.80 -10.95
N TYR A 103 -6.09 12.02 -11.40
CA TYR A 103 -5.37 13.01 -10.58
C TYR A 103 -6.32 13.91 -9.76
N ASN A 104 -7.62 13.89 -10.05
CA ASN A 104 -8.62 14.72 -9.38
C ASN A 104 -9.59 13.89 -8.52
N ASP A 105 -9.32 12.59 -8.39
CA ASP A 105 -10.05 11.71 -7.52
C ASP A 105 -9.51 11.82 -6.10
N GLU A 106 -10.40 12.08 -5.15
CA GLU A 106 -10.07 12.33 -3.76
C GLU A 106 -9.25 11.19 -3.14
N THR A 107 -9.60 9.93 -3.45
CA THR A 107 -8.89 8.76 -2.90
C THR A 107 -7.44 8.71 -3.41
N THR A 108 -7.23 8.92 -4.72
CA THR A 108 -5.87 8.93 -5.27
C THR A 108 -5.01 10.06 -4.71
N MET A 109 -5.60 11.24 -4.54
CA MET A 109 -4.94 12.40 -3.96
C MET A 109 -4.58 12.16 -2.50
N SER A 110 -5.47 11.56 -1.70
CA SER A 110 -5.17 11.16 -0.32
C SER A 110 -3.98 10.20 -0.29
N PHE A 111 -3.94 9.16 -1.13
CA PHE A 111 -2.79 8.24 -1.19
C PHE A 111 -1.47 8.94 -1.55
N MET A 112 -1.47 9.82 -2.55
CA MET A 112 -0.27 10.56 -2.95
C MET A 112 0.18 11.54 -1.87
N LYS A 113 -0.75 12.28 -1.25
CA LYS A 113 -0.46 13.25 -0.20
C LYS A 113 0.04 12.60 1.07
N CYS A 114 -0.55 11.50 1.52
CA CYS A 114 -0.01 10.74 2.64
C CYS A 114 1.39 10.20 2.35
N GLN A 115 1.65 9.74 1.12
CA GLN A 115 2.99 9.29 0.75
C GLN A 115 4.01 10.43 0.85
N GLU A 116 3.69 11.59 0.29
CA GLU A 116 4.52 12.81 0.34
C GLU A 116 4.82 13.21 1.79
N LEU A 117 3.79 13.37 2.61
CA LEU A 117 3.91 13.73 4.03
C LEU A 117 4.77 12.73 4.80
N ILE A 118 4.54 11.42 4.62
CA ILE A 118 5.34 10.38 5.29
C ILE A 118 6.80 10.48 4.86
N LEU A 119 7.08 10.67 3.57
CA LEU A 119 8.47 10.81 3.09
C LEU A 119 9.14 12.08 3.65
N ASP A 120 8.40 13.16 3.87
CA ASP A 120 8.96 14.40 4.40
C ASP A 120 9.08 14.42 5.93
N CYS A 121 8.52 13.41 6.60
CA CYS A 121 8.54 13.28 8.07
C CYS A 121 9.96 13.07 8.61
N ASN A 122 10.31 13.93 9.56
CA ASN A 122 11.51 13.89 10.38
C ASN A 122 11.18 14.44 11.79
N SER A 123 12.16 14.54 12.68
CA SER A 123 11.95 15.01 14.06
C SER A 123 11.44 16.45 14.14
N ASP A 124 11.77 17.30 13.18
CA ASP A 124 11.56 18.75 13.28
C ASP A 124 10.15 19.16 12.82
N ASN A 125 9.48 18.31 12.04
CA ASN A 125 8.15 18.55 11.47
C ASN A 125 7.12 17.46 11.81
N LEU A 126 7.43 16.60 12.79
CA LEU A 126 6.62 15.43 13.15
C LEU A 126 5.19 15.81 13.53
N GLU A 127 5.03 16.78 14.44
CA GLU A 127 3.72 17.23 14.95
C GLU A 127 2.83 17.81 13.83
N GLU A 128 3.43 18.61 12.94
CA GLU A 128 2.74 19.18 11.78
C GLU A 128 2.27 18.08 10.82
N ILE A 129 3.15 17.13 10.52
CA ILE A 129 2.83 16.02 9.62
C ILE A 129 1.79 15.08 10.23
N SER A 130 1.85 14.79 11.53
CA SER A 130 0.83 13.97 12.20
C SER A 130 -0.55 14.62 12.13
N TYR A 131 -0.62 15.95 12.32
CA TYR A 131 -1.87 16.71 12.18
C TYR A 131 -2.46 16.59 10.78
N TYR A 132 -1.65 16.74 9.72
CA TYR A 132 -2.15 16.55 8.36
C TYR A 132 -2.56 15.10 8.08
N LEU A 133 -1.77 14.12 8.53
CA LEU A 133 -2.04 12.71 8.29
C LEU A 133 -3.32 12.23 8.97
N GLU A 134 -3.65 12.75 10.15
CA GLU A 134 -4.89 12.44 10.88
C GLU A 134 -6.13 12.57 9.98
N SER A 135 -6.21 13.65 9.20
CA SER A 135 -7.35 13.92 8.31
C SER A 135 -7.53 12.87 7.21
N TYR A 136 -6.48 12.15 6.83
CA TYR A 136 -6.49 11.14 5.77
C TYR A 136 -6.67 9.70 6.28
N VAL A 137 -6.66 9.48 7.59
CA VAL A 137 -6.76 8.13 8.18
C VAL A 137 -8.08 7.46 7.81
N LEU A 138 -9.17 8.22 7.72
CA LEU A 138 -10.49 7.71 7.32
C LEU A 138 -10.54 7.27 5.85
N ASP A 139 -9.80 7.95 4.98
CA ASP A 139 -9.75 7.62 3.56
C ASP A 139 -8.92 6.36 3.29
N ILE A 140 -7.70 6.32 3.85
CA ILE A 140 -6.69 5.31 3.50
C ILE A 140 -6.78 4.06 4.39
N SER A 141 -7.34 4.19 5.59
CA SER A 141 -7.28 3.25 6.71
C SER A 141 -5.93 3.19 7.43
N CYS A 142 -6.00 2.98 8.75
CA CYS A 142 -4.85 2.77 9.64
C CYS A 142 -3.86 1.71 9.09
N ARG A 143 -4.37 0.56 8.60
CA ARG A 143 -3.52 -0.51 8.08
C ARG A 143 -2.70 -0.11 6.86
N GLU A 144 -3.28 0.60 5.89
CA GLU A 144 -2.50 1.02 4.72
C GLU A 144 -1.52 2.14 5.08
N MET A 145 -1.90 3.04 5.99
CA MET A 145 -0.98 4.06 6.50
C MET A 145 0.21 3.44 7.24
N VAL A 146 0.00 2.41 8.06
CA VAL A 146 1.07 1.60 8.68
C VAL A 146 2.01 1.02 7.62
N LYS A 147 1.49 0.48 6.51
CA LYS A 147 2.32 -0.01 5.40
C LYS A 147 3.12 1.11 4.76
N MET A 148 2.52 2.28 4.57
CA MET A 148 3.19 3.45 3.98
C MET A 148 4.32 3.94 4.89
N ILE A 149 4.07 4.10 6.20
CA ILE A 149 5.08 4.49 7.20
C ILE A 149 6.21 3.46 7.25
N TYR A 150 5.86 2.17 7.34
CA TYR A 150 6.83 1.08 7.29
C TYR A 150 7.71 1.23 6.06
N ASN A 151 7.13 1.36 4.85
CA ASN A 151 7.89 1.54 3.61
C ASN A 151 8.71 2.84 3.58
N GLY A 152 8.21 3.93 4.17
CA GLY A 152 8.91 5.20 4.35
C GLY A 152 10.27 5.04 5.01
N ILE A 153 10.36 4.23 6.06
CA ILE A 153 11.63 3.92 6.77
C ILE A 153 12.69 3.35 5.80
N PHE A 154 12.29 2.44 4.90
CA PHE A 154 13.21 1.83 3.91
C PHE A 154 13.68 2.84 2.87
N THR A 155 12.76 3.69 2.39
CA THR A 155 13.06 4.68 1.34
C THR A 155 14.06 5.72 1.85
N LYS A 156 13.96 6.10 3.13
CA LYS A 156 14.88 7.02 3.82
C LYS A 156 16.09 6.32 4.43
N LYS A 157 16.46 5.15 3.92
CA LYS A 157 17.72 4.45 4.29
C LYS A 157 17.87 4.24 5.81
N CYS A 158 16.75 4.01 6.51
CA CYS A 158 16.64 3.88 7.96
C CYS A 158 17.01 5.11 8.81
N SER A 159 17.34 6.26 8.22
CA SER A 159 17.78 7.44 9.01
C SER A 159 16.67 7.99 9.93
N ASN A 160 15.40 7.79 9.53
CA ASN A 160 14.24 8.37 10.21
C ASN A 160 13.42 7.32 10.98
N ILE A 161 14.00 6.16 11.33
CA ILE A 161 13.25 5.10 12.01
C ILE A 161 12.58 5.59 13.30
N LEU A 162 13.27 6.41 14.09
CA LEU A 162 12.75 6.95 15.35
C LEU A 162 11.55 7.88 15.10
N ALA A 163 11.72 8.87 14.23
CA ALA A 163 10.65 9.80 13.86
C ALA A 163 9.42 9.08 13.28
N MET A 164 9.63 8.02 12.48
CA MET A 164 8.52 7.25 11.92
C MET A 164 7.76 6.43 12.96
N ILE A 165 8.44 5.99 14.02
CA ILE A 165 7.79 5.26 15.12
C ILE A 165 7.09 6.23 16.07
N GLU A 166 7.69 7.38 16.34
CA GLU A 166 7.03 8.47 17.07
C GLU A 166 5.79 8.95 16.31
N LEU A 167 5.83 9.05 14.98
CA LEU A 167 4.65 9.33 14.16
C LEU A 167 3.54 8.30 14.36
N ILE A 168 3.87 7.01 14.50
CA ILE A 168 2.89 5.94 14.80
C ILE A 168 2.24 6.17 16.17
N PHE A 169 3.00 6.59 17.19
CA PHE A 169 2.46 6.95 18.51
C PHE A 169 1.51 8.14 18.43
N THR A 170 1.96 9.23 17.82
CA THR A 170 1.17 10.45 17.71
C THR A 170 -0.14 10.19 16.97
N LEU A 171 -0.10 9.41 15.87
CA LEU A 171 -1.32 9.03 15.16
C LEU A 171 -2.25 8.12 15.99
N GLU A 172 -1.72 7.21 16.80
CA GLU A 172 -2.52 6.38 17.72
C GLU A 172 -3.25 7.26 18.75
N GLU A 173 -2.54 8.21 19.36
CA GLU A 173 -3.11 9.14 20.35
C GLU A 173 -4.18 10.05 19.75
N MET A 174 -3.92 10.64 18.57
CA MET A 174 -4.84 11.56 17.91
C MET A 174 -6.12 10.86 17.45
N THR A 175 -6.00 9.65 16.88
CA THR A 175 -7.13 8.96 16.22
C THR A 175 -7.83 7.93 17.10
N ASN A 176 -7.22 7.55 18.24
CA ASN A 176 -7.65 6.43 19.07
C ASN A 176 -7.74 5.09 18.29
N LEU A 177 -6.99 4.95 17.20
CA LEU A 177 -6.85 3.71 16.43
C LEU A 177 -5.56 2.98 16.83
N LYS A 178 -5.58 1.65 16.70
CA LYS A 178 -4.47 0.78 17.14
C LYS A 178 -3.31 0.72 16.14
N PHE A 179 -2.75 1.87 15.79
CA PHE A 179 -1.63 2.02 14.86
C PHE A 179 -0.40 1.22 15.30
N MET A 180 0.01 1.30 16.56
CA MET A 180 1.21 0.61 17.06
C MET A 180 1.03 -0.90 17.00
N LYS A 181 -0.14 -1.41 17.39
CA LYS A 181 -0.45 -2.84 17.29
C LYS A 181 -0.37 -3.33 15.84
N GLU A 182 -1.01 -2.63 14.90
CA GLU A 182 -0.96 -3.00 13.48
C GLU A 182 0.47 -2.88 12.91
N PHE A 183 1.26 -1.90 13.36
CA PHE A 183 2.67 -1.75 12.98
C PHE A 183 3.55 -2.91 13.46
N CYS A 184 3.39 -3.36 14.71
CA CYS A 184 4.07 -4.54 15.24
C CYS A 184 3.71 -5.81 14.46
N GLU A 185 2.42 -6.06 14.27
CA GLU A 185 1.92 -7.23 13.53
C GLU A 185 2.41 -7.22 12.08
N TYR A 186 2.35 -6.07 11.40
CA TYR A 186 2.82 -5.92 10.03
C TYR A 186 4.32 -6.17 9.92
N SER A 187 5.13 -5.57 10.81
CA SER A 187 6.59 -5.72 10.82
C SER A 187 7.03 -7.17 10.99
N LEU A 188 6.46 -7.88 11.96
CA LEU A 188 6.72 -9.30 12.20
C LEU A 188 6.32 -10.17 11.00
N ASN A 189 5.13 -9.94 10.45
CA ASN A 189 4.60 -10.73 9.34
C ASN A 189 5.36 -10.49 8.04
N GLU A 190 5.78 -9.25 7.75
CA GLU A 190 6.55 -8.94 6.54
C GLU A 190 7.92 -9.61 6.57
N VAL A 191 8.65 -9.52 7.69
CA VAL A 191 9.96 -10.20 7.86
C VAL A 191 9.80 -11.71 7.74
N ASN A 192 8.81 -12.31 8.42
CA ASN A 192 8.53 -13.74 8.33
C ASN A 192 8.22 -14.17 6.88
N ALA A 193 7.42 -13.37 6.16
CA ALA A 193 7.09 -13.63 4.77
C ALA A 193 8.30 -13.53 3.82
N GLN A 194 9.35 -12.75 4.15
CA GLN A 194 10.60 -12.74 3.39
C GLN A 194 11.47 -13.96 3.70
N ILE A 195 11.58 -14.35 4.99
CA ILE A 195 12.29 -15.56 5.43
C ILE A 195 11.70 -16.79 4.74
N ALA A 196 10.38 -16.95 4.77
CA ALA A 196 9.68 -18.09 4.16
C ALA A 196 9.91 -18.22 2.64
N LYS A 197 10.24 -17.11 1.95
CA LYS A 197 10.57 -17.12 0.51
C LYS A 197 12.03 -17.46 0.23
N GLY A 198 12.86 -17.62 1.26
CA GLY A 198 14.32 -17.74 1.12
C GLY A 198 14.98 -16.47 0.56
N LYS A 199 14.28 -15.33 0.56
CA LYS A 199 14.73 -14.07 -0.05
C LYS A 199 15.30 -13.13 1.01
N TYR A 200 16.43 -13.52 1.59
CA TYR A 200 17.21 -12.69 2.54
C TYR A 200 17.75 -11.39 1.94
N ASP A 201 17.56 -11.19 0.63
CA ASP A 201 18.14 -10.15 -0.20
C ASP A 201 17.22 -8.91 -0.36
N LYS A 202 15.97 -8.93 0.14
CA LYS A 202 15.02 -7.81 -0.07
C LYS A 202 14.29 -7.42 1.20
N LYS A 203 14.74 -6.31 1.83
CA LYS A 203 14.13 -5.63 3.00
C LYS A 203 14.28 -6.33 4.35
N ILE A 204 15.02 -7.43 4.41
CA ILE A 204 15.07 -8.21 5.64
C ILE A 204 15.83 -7.47 6.75
N GLN A 205 16.86 -6.70 6.38
CA GLN A 205 17.70 -6.00 7.35
C GLN A 205 16.94 -4.90 8.07
N GLU A 206 16.39 -3.97 7.31
CA GLU A 206 15.58 -2.88 7.83
C GLU A 206 14.42 -3.42 8.69
N GLY A 207 13.78 -4.52 8.27
CA GLY A 207 12.72 -5.17 9.05
C GLY A 207 13.20 -5.72 10.39
N PHE A 208 14.40 -6.32 10.46
CA PHE A 208 14.98 -6.77 11.72
C PHE A 208 15.41 -5.60 12.62
N PHE A 209 15.88 -4.48 12.06
CA PHE A 209 16.13 -3.25 12.83
C PHE A 209 14.84 -2.71 13.44
N ILE A 210 13.73 -2.68 12.69
CA ILE A 210 12.40 -2.29 13.20
C ILE A 210 11.96 -3.23 14.33
N ILE A 211 12.01 -4.55 14.11
CA ILE A 211 11.66 -5.53 15.16
C ILE A 211 12.53 -5.35 16.41
N ARG A 212 13.84 -5.16 16.23
CA ARG A 212 14.76 -4.94 17.34
C ARG A 212 14.40 -3.68 18.15
N PHE A 213 14.07 -2.60 17.46
CA PHE A 213 13.63 -1.38 18.10
C PHE A 213 12.33 -1.60 18.88
N LEU A 214 11.30 -2.17 18.25
CA LEU A 214 10.02 -2.46 18.90
C LEU A 214 10.16 -3.34 20.14
N TYR A 215 11.12 -4.27 20.15
CA TYR A 215 11.43 -5.08 21.32
C TYR A 215 12.06 -4.25 22.45
N ASN A 216 13.06 -3.42 22.13
CA ASN A 216 13.75 -2.60 23.13
C ASN A 216 12.78 -1.63 23.84
N GLU A 217 11.81 -1.10 23.10
CA GLU A 217 10.77 -0.22 23.65
C GLU A 217 9.60 -0.97 24.31
N GLY A 218 9.59 -2.31 24.26
CA GLY A 218 8.58 -3.13 24.91
C GLY A 218 7.25 -3.31 24.15
N PHE A 219 7.18 -2.93 22.87
CA PHE A 219 5.97 -3.10 22.04
C PHE A 219 5.77 -4.51 21.50
N ILE A 220 6.85 -5.31 21.46
CA ILE A 220 6.78 -6.74 21.15
C ILE A 220 7.56 -7.55 22.19
N SER A 221 7.03 -8.71 22.53
CA SER A 221 7.67 -9.65 23.45
C SER A 221 8.63 -10.60 22.75
N LEU A 222 9.54 -11.21 23.52
CA LEU A 222 10.41 -12.27 23.02
C LEU A 222 9.60 -13.46 22.46
N ASN A 223 8.51 -13.83 23.13
CA ASN A 223 7.65 -14.93 22.70
C ASN A 223 7.06 -14.69 21.31
N GLU A 224 6.68 -13.44 20.99
CA GLU A 224 6.17 -13.10 19.66
C GLU A 224 7.25 -13.25 18.58
N ILE A 225 8.48 -12.80 18.88
CA ILE A 225 9.64 -12.95 18.00
C ILE A 225 9.95 -14.44 17.78
N GLU A 226 10.08 -15.21 18.85
CA GLU A 226 10.37 -16.66 18.78
C GLU A 226 9.29 -17.38 17.98
N SER A 227 8.01 -17.12 18.25
CA SER A 227 6.89 -17.77 17.54
C SER A 227 6.90 -17.57 16.02
N LYS A 228 7.54 -16.49 15.53
CA LYS A 228 7.64 -16.16 14.11
C LYS A 228 8.95 -16.65 13.47
N PHE A 229 10.05 -16.69 14.24
CA PHE A 229 11.40 -16.83 13.67
C PHE A 229 12.20 -18.04 14.20
N LEU A 230 11.53 -19.01 14.85
CA LEU A 230 12.09 -20.25 15.44
C LEU A 230 13.29 -20.89 14.72
N TYR A 231 13.38 -20.78 13.39
CA TYR A 231 14.42 -21.45 12.58
C TYR A 231 15.37 -20.50 11.82
N SER A 232 15.24 -19.18 11.96
CA SER A 232 16.05 -18.22 11.19
C SER A 232 16.32 -16.93 11.98
N ILE A 233 17.18 -17.02 12.99
CA ILE A 233 17.54 -15.88 13.83
C ILE A 233 18.57 -15.01 13.12
N HIS A 234 18.26 -13.72 12.99
CA HIS A 234 19.18 -12.72 12.48
C HIS A 234 20.16 -12.28 13.57
N PRO A 235 21.44 -11.98 13.26
CA PRO A 235 22.41 -11.54 14.26
C PRO A 235 21.97 -10.37 15.15
N LEU A 236 21.11 -9.48 14.63
CA LEU A 236 20.53 -8.36 15.39
C LEU A 236 19.65 -8.77 16.59
N LEU A 237 19.28 -10.05 16.68
CA LEU A 237 18.48 -10.63 17.77
C LEU A 237 19.29 -11.64 18.59
N ALA A 238 20.60 -11.75 18.38
CA ALA A 238 21.43 -12.81 18.96
C ALA A 238 21.52 -12.74 20.49
N ASP A 239 21.46 -11.55 21.07
CA ASP A 239 21.46 -11.34 22.52
C ASP A 239 20.11 -11.63 23.20
N LEU A 240 19.04 -11.85 22.42
CA LEU A 240 17.68 -12.08 22.95
C LEU A 240 17.33 -13.57 23.09
N ILE A 241 18.03 -14.46 22.38
CA ILE A 241 17.62 -15.85 22.21
C ILE A 241 18.67 -16.80 22.79
N THR A 242 18.21 -17.92 23.35
CA THR A 242 19.08 -18.96 23.93
C THR A 242 19.95 -19.66 22.87
N GLU A 243 21.16 -20.08 23.27
CA GLU A 243 22.20 -20.61 22.37
C GLU A 243 21.77 -21.80 21.51
N SER A 244 20.76 -22.57 21.92
CA SER A 244 20.30 -23.76 21.19
C SER A 244 19.73 -23.49 19.80
N TYR A 245 19.37 -22.24 19.49
CA TYR A 245 18.79 -21.83 18.19
C TYR A 245 19.77 -21.08 17.29
N ALA A 246 20.93 -20.67 17.81
CA ALA A 246 21.88 -19.80 17.15
C ALA A 246 22.98 -20.63 16.49
N MET A 247 22.94 -20.81 15.16
CA MET A 247 24.18 -21.01 14.36
C MET A 247 23.95 -21.12 12.84
N TYR A 248 22.74 -21.44 12.36
CA TYR A 248 22.58 -21.83 10.95
C TYR A 248 22.85 -20.71 9.92
N ARG A 249 22.87 -19.42 10.32
CA ARG A 249 23.06 -18.29 9.39
C ARG A 249 24.03 -17.19 9.83
N ILE A 250 24.77 -17.39 10.93
CA ILE A 250 25.78 -16.42 11.39
C ILE A 250 26.86 -16.20 10.33
N GLY A 251 27.31 -17.27 9.65
CA GLY A 251 28.39 -17.19 8.65
C GLY A 251 28.07 -16.39 7.38
N ILE A 252 26.84 -15.88 7.21
CA ILE A 252 26.52 -14.92 6.15
C ILE A 252 27.07 -13.52 6.49
N TYR A 253 27.21 -13.21 7.78
CA TYR A 253 27.69 -11.95 8.32
C TYR A 253 29.06 -12.16 8.93
N LYS A 254 30.07 -12.20 8.05
CA LYS A 254 31.44 -12.51 8.43
C LYS A 254 31.96 -11.56 9.53
N ASP A 255 31.57 -10.30 9.50
CA ASP A 255 31.91 -9.32 10.53
C ASP A 255 31.39 -9.72 11.92
N PHE A 256 30.16 -10.22 12.00
CA PHE A 256 29.55 -10.67 13.23
C PHE A 256 30.12 -12.01 13.69
N GLU A 257 30.36 -12.93 12.76
CA GLU A 257 30.98 -14.24 13.04
C GLU A 257 32.39 -14.08 13.63
N GLU A 258 33.26 -13.28 12.99
CA GLU A 258 34.63 -13.05 13.44
C GLU A 258 34.69 -12.34 14.79
N ASN A 259 33.69 -11.50 15.10
CA ASN A 259 33.63 -10.75 16.34
C ASN A 259 32.65 -11.32 17.37
N TYR A 260 32.10 -12.52 17.17
CA TYR A 260 31.02 -13.07 18.00
C TYR A 260 31.33 -13.07 19.50
N TYR A 261 32.53 -13.53 19.88
CA TYR A 261 32.91 -13.57 21.29
C TYR A 261 33.11 -12.17 21.88
N THR A 262 33.65 -11.23 21.10
CA THR A 262 33.81 -9.83 21.50
C THR A 262 32.46 -9.14 21.68
N THR A 263 31.52 -9.37 20.74
CA THR A 263 30.19 -8.77 20.80
C THR A 263 29.32 -9.39 21.89
N LYS A 264 29.55 -10.66 22.26
CA LYS A 264 28.88 -11.37 23.36
C LYS A 264 29.41 -11.01 24.75
N ALA A 265 30.69 -10.65 24.86
CA ALA A 265 31.31 -10.25 26.12
C ALA A 265 30.52 -9.11 26.80
N ASN A 266 30.64 -9.01 28.13
CA ASN A 266 29.97 -7.98 28.93
C ASN A 266 28.46 -7.87 28.63
N ASN A 267 27.75 -9.00 28.60
CA ASN A 267 26.30 -9.04 28.38
C ASN A 267 25.83 -8.29 27.11
N TRP A 268 26.58 -8.48 26.02
CA TRP A 268 26.26 -7.93 24.71
C TRP A 268 26.30 -6.40 24.60
N GLU A 269 27.04 -5.70 25.46
CA GLU A 269 27.11 -4.23 25.44
C GLU A 269 27.57 -3.66 24.09
N VAL A 270 28.64 -4.18 23.52
CA VAL A 270 29.15 -3.74 22.20
C VAL A 270 28.12 -3.98 21.10
N HIS A 271 27.45 -5.14 21.11
CA HIS A 271 26.40 -5.46 20.16
C HIS A 271 25.23 -4.47 20.23
N LYS A 272 24.77 -4.16 21.44
CA LYS A 272 23.68 -3.21 21.69
C LYS A 272 24.04 -1.79 21.23
N LEU A 273 25.29 -1.36 21.45
CA LEU A 273 25.78 -0.06 20.95
C LEU A 273 25.77 -0.01 19.42
N LEU A 274 26.31 -1.04 18.75
CA LEU A 274 26.34 -1.11 17.29
C LEU A 274 24.94 -1.12 16.66
N ILE A 275 23.97 -1.76 17.32
CA ILE A 275 22.56 -1.70 16.90
C ILE A 275 22.01 -0.28 17.03
N LYS A 276 22.29 0.40 18.15
CA LYS A 276 21.78 1.75 18.44
C LYS A 276 22.29 2.78 17.43
N ASP A 277 23.52 2.63 16.95
CA ASP A 277 24.10 3.57 15.99
C ASP A 277 23.54 3.41 14.56
N ILE A 278 22.82 2.31 14.27
CA ILE A 278 22.21 2.00 12.95
C ILE A 278 23.22 2.18 11.80
N ALA A 279 24.49 1.91 12.10
CA ALA A 279 25.60 2.18 11.20
C ALA A 279 26.43 0.91 11.01
N ASN A 280 26.83 0.72 9.76
CA ASN A 280 27.87 -0.24 9.43
C ASN A 280 29.16 0.22 10.13
N PRO A 281 29.77 -0.59 11.02
CA PRO A 281 30.91 -0.16 11.82
C PRO A 281 32.21 -0.03 11.03
N PHE A 282 32.25 -0.48 9.76
CA PHE A 282 33.46 -0.38 8.95
C PHE A 282 33.79 1.09 8.63
N PRO A 283 35.01 1.59 8.96
CA PRO A 283 35.40 2.98 8.73
C PRO A 283 35.19 3.45 7.28
N LEU A 284 35.54 2.63 6.29
CA LEU A 284 35.26 2.90 4.87
C LEU A 284 33.79 3.27 4.63
N CYS A 285 32.86 2.46 5.13
CA CYS A 285 31.43 2.66 4.94
C CYS A 285 30.94 3.95 5.63
N ILE A 286 31.41 4.21 6.85
CA ILE A 286 31.10 5.43 7.61
C ILE A 286 31.59 6.66 6.85
N ASN A 287 32.84 6.64 6.40
CA ASN A 287 33.44 7.76 5.69
C ASN A 287 32.75 8.02 4.34
N ILE A 288 32.33 6.97 3.62
CA ILE A 288 31.52 7.13 2.40
C ILE A 288 30.15 7.74 2.72
N LYS A 289 29.44 7.27 3.75
CA LYS A 289 28.13 7.83 4.15
C LYS A 289 28.19 9.34 4.43
N HIS A 290 29.32 9.82 4.93
CA HIS A 290 29.57 11.23 5.21
C HIS A 290 30.36 11.96 4.11
N ASP A 291 30.53 11.33 2.94
CA ASP A 291 31.27 11.86 1.77
C ASP A 291 32.70 12.38 2.08
N LYS A 292 33.39 11.73 3.03
CA LYS A 292 34.74 12.09 3.50
C LYS A 292 35.82 11.49 2.62
N VAL A 293 36.01 12.03 1.41
CA VAL A 293 36.90 11.48 0.39
C VAL A 293 38.36 11.28 0.85
N ASN A 294 38.91 12.20 1.66
CA ASN A 294 40.32 12.11 2.10
C ASN A 294 40.56 10.92 3.04
N GLU A 295 39.52 10.51 3.78
CA GLU A 295 39.61 9.42 4.75
C GLU A 295 39.53 8.05 4.07
N ILE A 296 38.86 7.95 2.92
CA ILE A 296 38.66 6.64 2.24
C ILE A 296 39.87 6.22 1.42
N VAL A 297 40.69 7.15 0.91
CA VAL A 297 41.83 6.82 0.02
C VAL A 297 42.90 6.00 0.72
N ASN A 298 43.03 6.18 2.04
CA ASN A 298 44.01 5.44 2.86
C ASN A 298 43.41 4.15 3.44
N ASP A 299 42.14 3.85 3.20
CA ASP A 299 41.49 2.67 3.76
C ASP A 299 41.98 1.40 3.04
N PRO A 300 42.41 0.35 3.77
CA PRO A 300 42.92 -0.88 3.16
C PRO A 300 41.89 -1.60 2.28
N TYR A 301 40.61 -1.28 2.42
CA TYR A 301 39.53 -1.86 1.64
C TYR A 301 39.02 -0.95 0.51
N PHE A 302 39.66 0.20 0.26
CA PHE A 302 39.26 1.17 -0.77
C PHE A 302 39.09 0.55 -2.17
N ASP A 303 40.03 -0.32 -2.57
CA ASP A 303 40.03 -1.01 -3.87
C ASP A 303 39.35 -2.39 -3.84
N THR A 304 38.59 -2.71 -2.78
CA THR A 304 37.88 -3.99 -2.72
C THR A 304 36.78 -4.07 -3.78
N LYS A 305 36.71 -5.23 -4.44
CA LYS A 305 35.67 -5.49 -5.44
C LYS A 305 34.27 -5.52 -4.83
N LYS A 306 34.13 -5.97 -3.58
CA LYS A 306 32.85 -6.09 -2.88
C LYS A 306 33.05 -5.80 -1.40
N LEU A 307 32.10 -5.07 -0.81
CA LEU A 307 32.01 -4.85 0.61
C LEU A 307 31.59 -6.14 1.32
N ILE A 308 32.13 -6.34 2.52
CA ILE A 308 31.74 -7.42 3.41
C ILE A 308 30.34 -7.12 3.94
N ARG A 309 29.46 -8.13 3.96
CA ARG A 309 28.14 -8.00 4.57
C ARG A 309 28.31 -7.73 6.06
N SER A 310 27.61 -6.72 6.56
CA SER A 310 27.62 -6.40 7.98
C SER A 310 26.27 -6.72 8.61
N ALA A 311 26.27 -7.37 9.78
CA ALA A 311 25.05 -7.52 10.56
C ALA A 311 24.38 -6.17 10.90
N TYR A 312 25.16 -5.09 10.90
CA TYR A 312 24.78 -3.75 11.34
C TYR A 312 24.51 -2.77 10.17
N GLU A 313 24.62 -3.21 8.92
CA GLU A 313 24.19 -2.41 7.77
C GLU A 313 22.66 -2.53 7.58
N CYS A 314 21.95 -1.44 7.91
CA CYS A 314 20.48 -1.41 7.85
C CYS A 314 19.92 -1.59 6.45
N CYS A 315 20.58 -1.05 5.43
CA CYS A 315 20.04 -1.07 4.07
C CYS A 315 20.34 -2.41 3.36
N SER A 316 19.33 -3.26 3.17
CA SER A 316 19.48 -4.58 2.51
C SER A 316 20.12 -4.48 1.12
N ILE A 317 19.86 -3.38 0.39
CA ILE A 317 20.37 -3.17 -0.98
C ILE A 317 21.90 -3.11 -1.04
N VAL A 318 22.54 -2.46 -0.07
CA VAL A 318 24.01 -2.31 -0.02
C VAL A 318 24.67 -3.38 0.83
N ASN A 319 23.88 -4.14 1.60
CA ASN A 319 24.37 -5.25 2.41
C ASN A 319 24.44 -6.59 1.66
N ASN A 320 24.39 -6.56 0.32
CA ASN A 320 24.40 -7.76 -0.51
C ASN A 320 25.27 -7.58 -1.76
N GLU A 321 26.52 -8.07 -1.70
CA GLU A 321 27.45 -8.07 -2.84
C GLU A 321 27.70 -6.70 -3.50
N CYS A 322 27.52 -5.62 -2.73
CA CYS A 322 27.69 -4.25 -3.18
C CYS A 322 29.17 -3.88 -3.29
N THR A 323 29.55 -3.20 -4.37
CA THR A 323 30.90 -2.63 -4.53
C THR A 323 31.02 -1.29 -3.79
N VAL A 324 32.24 -0.83 -3.50
CA VAL A 324 32.49 0.45 -2.81
C VAL A 324 31.88 1.64 -3.59
N ILE A 325 31.99 1.64 -4.93
CA ILE A 325 31.42 2.69 -5.78
C ILE A 325 29.89 2.64 -5.84
N GLU A 326 29.27 1.46 -5.80
CA GLU A 326 27.81 1.31 -5.69
C GLU A 326 27.30 1.80 -4.34
N TYR A 327 28.06 1.55 -3.26
CA TYR A 327 27.76 2.05 -1.93
C TYR A 327 27.77 3.59 -1.92
N ALA A 328 28.81 4.20 -2.51
CA ALA A 328 28.88 5.65 -2.68
C ALA A 328 27.72 6.21 -3.52
N ALA A 329 27.36 5.53 -4.61
CA ALA A 329 26.23 5.92 -5.44
C ALA A 329 24.89 5.88 -4.68
N PHE A 330 24.67 4.82 -3.89
CA PHE A 330 23.46 4.67 -3.10
C PHE A 330 23.35 5.71 -1.99
N TYR A 331 24.43 6.01 -1.27
CA TYR A 331 24.41 7.03 -0.22
C TYR A 331 24.49 8.46 -0.75
N GLY A 332 24.69 8.65 -2.06
CA GLY A 332 24.78 9.98 -2.66
C GLY A 332 26.10 10.70 -2.36
N ALA A 333 27.14 9.94 -2.01
CA ALA A 333 28.46 10.44 -1.64
C ALA A 333 29.25 10.86 -2.90
N TYR A 334 28.94 12.06 -3.41
CA TYR A 334 29.39 12.51 -4.72
C TYR A 334 30.92 12.63 -4.84
N ASN A 335 31.59 13.14 -3.81
CA ASN A 335 33.04 13.31 -3.84
C ASN A 335 33.76 11.96 -3.76
N CYS A 336 33.32 11.06 -2.86
CA CYS A 336 33.79 9.68 -2.79
C CYS A 336 33.54 8.95 -4.11
N PHE A 337 32.35 9.07 -4.70
CA PHE A 337 31.99 8.46 -5.97
C PHE A 337 32.92 8.90 -7.11
N LYS A 338 33.20 10.21 -7.23
CA LYS A 338 34.15 10.74 -8.23
C LYS A 338 35.58 10.25 -8.02
N CYS A 339 36.03 10.17 -6.77
CA CYS A 339 37.35 9.62 -6.45
C CYS A 339 37.45 8.17 -6.90
N LEU A 340 36.47 7.34 -6.53
CA LEU A 340 36.40 5.92 -6.90
C LEU A 340 36.31 5.72 -8.41
N LEU A 341 35.57 6.56 -9.15
CA LEU A 341 35.51 6.47 -10.61
C LEU A 341 36.88 6.54 -11.28
N ASN A 342 37.82 7.31 -10.72
CA ASN A 342 39.16 7.47 -11.28
C ASN A 342 40.09 6.27 -11.01
N THR A 343 39.74 5.41 -10.04
CA THR A 343 40.56 4.26 -9.65
C THR A 343 40.03 2.94 -10.20
N GLN A 344 38.76 2.91 -10.63
CA GLN A 344 38.11 1.69 -11.10
C GLN A 344 38.40 1.40 -12.58
N ASN A 345 39.12 0.31 -12.85
CA ASN A 345 39.39 -0.17 -14.21
C ASN A 345 38.13 -0.66 -14.95
N LYS A 346 37.11 -1.13 -14.22
CA LYS A 346 35.84 -1.62 -14.78
C LYS A 346 34.68 -1.31 -13.84
N LEU A 347 33.67 -0.63 -14.37
CA LEU A 347 32.48 -0.28 -13.62
C LEU A 347 31.49 -1.45 -13.53
N PRO A 348 30.82 -1.66 -12.38
CA PRO A 348 29.75 -2.63 -12.25
C PRO A 348 28.58 -2.31 -13.19
N SER A 349 28.03 -3.32 -13.86
CA SER A 349 26.83 -3.14 -14.71
C SER A 349 25.58 -2.75 -13.92
N THR A 350 25.59 -2.99 -12.61
CA THR A 350 24.51 -2.65 -11.68
C THR A 350 24.63 -1.24 -11.09
N LEU A 351 25.69 -0.50 -11.40
CA LEU A 351 25.96 0.80 -10.79
C LEU A 351 24.83 1.83 -11.01
N ILE A 352 24.20 1.83 -12.19
CA ILE A 352 23.07 2.73 -12.46
C ILE A 352 21.88 2.46 -11.53
N TYR A 353 21.64 1.19 -11.15
CA TYR A 353 20.55 0.84 -10.25
C TYR A 353 20.77 1.45 -8.87
N TYR A 354 22.01 1.43 -8.36
CA TYR A 354 22.36 2.07 -7.10
C TYR A 354 22.30 3.60 -7.18
N ALA A 355 22.71 4.20 -8.30
CA ALA A 355 22.56 5.64 -8.52
C ALA A 355 21.07 6.06 -8.53
N CYS A 356 20.21 5.30 -9.23
CA CYS A 356 18.77 5.55 -9.28
C CYS A 356 18.09 5.30 -7.93
N ALA A 357 18.55 4.33 -7.15
CA ALA A 357 18.09 4.09 -5.78
C ALA A 357 18.58 5.17 -4.81
N GLY A 358 19.78 5.70 -5.02
CA GLY A 358 20.39 6.69 -4.14
C GLY A 358 19.81 8.10 -4.26
N GLY A 359 19.32 8.46 -5.46
CA GLY A 359 18.58 9.70 -5.70
C GLY A 359 19.45 10.93 -5.97
N ASN A 360 20.79 10.81 -5.96
CA ASN A 360 21.67 11.93 -6.24
C ASN A 360 21.72 12.22 -7.76
N GLN A 361 21.13 13.34 -8.18
CA GLN A 361 21.02 13.74 -9.59
C GLN A 361 22.37 13.89 -10.31
N GLN A 362 23.41 14.34 -9.60
CA GLN A 362 24.74 14.51 -10.19
C GLN A 362 25.41 13.15 -10.46
N ILE A 363 25.28 12.20 -9.53
CA ILE A 363 25.76 10.82 -9.71
C ILE A 363 24.99 10.15 -10.86
N PHE A 364 23.66 10.27 -10.87
CA PHE A 364 22.82 9.75 -11.95
C PHE A 364 23.25 10.28 -13.32
N THR A 365 23.39 11.61 -13.46
CA THR A 365 23.85 12.25 -14.69
C THR A 365 25.23 11.77 -15.13
N LEU A 366 26.14 11.54 -14.18
CA LEU A 366 27.48 11.01 -14.48
C LEU A 366 27.41 9.58 -14.99
N CYS A 367 26.57 8.72 -14.39
CA CYS A 367 26.30 7.37 -14.87
C CYS A 367 25.74 7.35 -16.30
N LEU A 368 24.88 8.31 -16.68
CA LEU A 368 24.37 8.46 -18.05
C LEU A 368 25.50 8.81 -19.03
N LYS A 369 26.39 9.74 -18.67
CA LYS A 369 27.55 10.12 -19.50
C LYS A 369 28.50 8.95 -19.73
N LEU A 370 28.62 8.07 -18.75
CA LEU A 370 29.42 6.84 -18.82
C LEU A 370 28.74 5.72 -19.63
N GLN A 371 27.53 5.95 -20.16
CA GLN A 371 26.77 5.00 -20.98
C GLN A 371 26.59 3.63 -20.31
N LEU A 372 26.34 3.63 -18.99
CA LEU A 372 26.13 2.40 -18.25
C LEU A 372 24.85 1.67 -18.71
N PRO A 373 24.80 0.32 -18.64
CA PRO A 373 23.61 -0.43 -18.99
C PRO A 373 22.44 -0.04 -18.07
N MET A 374 21.34 0.45 -18.64
CA MET A 374 20.21 1.02 -17.89
C MET A 374 19.28 -0.01 -17.24
N LYS A 375 19.51 -1.30 -17.46
CA LYS A 375 18.59 -2.35 -17.02
C LYS A 375 18.45 -2.37 -15.50
N GLY A 376 17.23 -2.24 -15.00
CA GLY A 376 16.93 -2.19 -13.57
C GLY A 376 16.82 -0.80 -12.97
N SER A 377 17.25 0.24 -13.71
CA SER A 377 17.23 1.63 -13.24
C SER A 377 15.84 2.06 -12.78
N LEU A 378 14.79 1.67 -13.52
CA LEU A 378 13.41 2.00 -13.19
C LEU A 378 12.97 1.37 -11.85
N GLU A 379 13.33 0.11 -11.58
CA GLU A 379 13.04 -0.51 -10.29
C GLU A 379 13.74 0.19 -9.13
N GLY A 380 14.97 0.67 -9.33
CA GLY A 380 15.71 1.42 -8.32
C GLY A 380 15.00 2.73 -7.98
N ALA A 381 14.62 3.50 -9.00
CA ALA A 381 13.93 4.78 -8.83
C ALA A 381 12.55 4.62 -8.17
N ILE A 382 11.74 3.64 -8.60
CA ILE A 382 10.41 3.37 -8.00
C ILE A 382 10.56 2.91 -6.55
N LYS A 383 11.47 1.97 -6.27
CA LYS A 383 11.65 1.39 -4.93
C LYS A 383 12.03 2.43 -3.88
N TYR A 384 12.83 3.43 -4.25
CA TYR A 384 13.33 4.47 -3.36
C TYR A 384 12.66 5.83 -3.57
N HIS A 385 11.56 5.87 -4.32
CA HIS A 385 10.72 7.08 -4.49
C HIS A 385 11.50 8.27 -5.08
N ASN A 386 12.47 7.99 -5.96
CA ASN A 386 13.21 9.02 -6.70
C ASN A 386 12.42 9.38 -7.97
N HIS A 387 11.35 10.16 -7.79
CA HIS A 387 10.36 10.45 -8.81
C HIS A 387 10.94 11.14 -10.04
N GLU A 388 11.75 12.18 -9.85
CA GLU A 388 12.39 12.90 -10.96
C GLU A 388 13.24 11.98 -11.84
N ILE A 389 14.02 11.08 -11.23
CA ILE A 389 14.82 10.08 -11.96
C ILE A 389 13.90 9.11 -12.69
N MET A 390 12.85 8.61 -12.04
CA MET A 390 11.88 7.70 -12.66
C MET A 390 11.20 8.34 -13.88
N GLU A 391 10.72 9.58 -13.77
CA GLU A 391 10.07 10.31 -14.86
C GLU A 391 11.03 10.45 -16.05
N TYR A 392 12.25 10.92 -15.79
CA TYR A 392 13.30 11.02 -16.80
C TYR A 392 13.54 9.68 -17.51
N LEU A 393 13.64 8.58 -16.77
CA LEU A 393 13.85 7.25 -17.34
C LEU A 393 12.72 6.84 -18.29
N ILE A 394 11.47 7.05 -17.88
CA ILE A 394 10.29 6.65 -18.67
C ILE A 394 10.15 7.52 -19.94
N GLU A 395 10.46 8.81 -19.84
CA GLU A 395 10.35 9.75 -20.97
C GLU A 395 11.42 9.54 -22.04
N ASN A 396 12.63 9.14 -21.63
CA ASN A 396 13.80 9.13 -22.52
C ASN A 396 14.19 7.72 -23.01
N TYR A 397 13.62 6.66 -22.45
CA TYR A 397 14.01 5.29 -22.79
C TYR A 397 12.81 4.34 -22.98
N GLN A 398 13.02 3.34 -23.84
CA GLN A 398 12.07 2.23 -23.96
C GLN A 398 12.05 1.39 -22.67
N PHE A 399 10.86 0.96 -22.28
CA PHE A 399 10.59 0.29 -21.01
C PHE A 399 11.47 -0.96 -20.81
N GLU A 400 11.66 -1.75 -21.86
CA GLU A 400 12.44 -2.99 -21.87
C GLU A 400 13.94 -2.76 -21.61
N ASN A 401 14.44 -1.56 -21.88
CA ASN A 401 15.84 -1.20 -21.68
C ASN A 401 16.13 -0.76 -20.24
N ILE A 402 15.13 -0.28 -19.52
CA ILE A 402 15.27 0.29 -18.16
C ILE A 402 14.74 -0.62 -17.06
N SER A 403 13.91 -1.62 -17.39
CA SER A 403 13.23 -2.50 -16.43
C SER A 403 13.74 -3.95 -16.48
N PHE A 404 13.89 -4.59 -15.32
CA PHE A 404 14.04 -6.05 -15.23
C PHE A 404 12.71 -6.78 -15.43
N LYS A 405 11.59 -6.09 -15.21
CA LYS A 405 10.25 -6.66 -15.26
C LYS A 405 9.53 -6.32 -16.56
N PRO A 406 8.65 -7.22 -17.04
CA PRO A 406 7.72 -6.85 -18.09
C PRO A 406 6.77 -5.75 -17.57
N LYS A 407 6.30 -4.91 -18.50
CA LYS A 407 5.54 -3.70 -18.23
C LYS A 407 4.29 -3.96 -17.37
N GLU A 408 3.62 -5.09 -17.57
CA GLU A 408 2.40 -5.47 -16.85
C GLU A 408 2.65 -5.65 -15.35
N LYS A 409 3.88 -5.96 -14.94
CA LYS A 409 4.26 -6.18 -13.53
C LYS A 409 4.67 -4.90 -12.79
N ILE A 410 4.66 -3.75 -13.45
CA ILE A 410 5.10 -2.48 -12.84
C ILE A 410 4.10 -1.95 -11.80
N VAL A 411 2.80 -2.18 -12.01
CA VAL A 411 1.74 -1.82 -11.04
C VAL A 411 1.97 -2.54 -9.72
N GLY A 412 2.21 -3.86 -9.77
CA GLY A 412 2.55 -4.64 -8.59
C GLY A 412 3.86 -4.24 -7.93
N LEU A 413 4.79 -3.60 -8.66
CA LEU A 413 6.01 -3.03 -8.09
C LEU A 413 5.69 -1.75 -7.31
N CYS A 414 4.99 -0.79 -7.93
CA CYS A 414 4.62 0.48 -7.31
C CYS A 414 3.84 0.23 -6.00
N LEU A 415 2.84 -0.65 -6.05
CA LEU A 415 2.04 -1.03 -4.87
C LEU A 415 2.85 -1.76 -3.79
N ARG A 416 3.82 -2.60 -4.17
CA ARG A 416 4.70 -3.27 -3.20
C ARG A 416 5.55 -2.28 -2.40
N TYR A 417 5.92 -1.17 -3.00
CA TYR A 417 6.72 -0.14 -2.36
C TYR A 417 5.89 1.06 -1.89
N GLN A 418 4.56 1.02 -2.02
CA GLN A 418 3.66 2.11 -1.65
C GLN A 418 4.01 3.42 -2.38
N ASN A 419 4.53 3.30 -3.60
CA ASN A 419 4.84 4.44 -4.47
C ASN A 419 3.64 4.74 -5.37
N TYR A 420 2.64 5.39 -4.78
CA TYR A 420 1.40 5.83 -5.42
C TYR A 420 1.64 6.94 -6.45
N SER A 421 2.57 7.85 -6.21
CA SER A 421 2.94 8.86 -7.21
C SER A 421 3.48 8.21 -8.49
N ALA A 422 4.39 7.24 -8.37
CA ALA A 422 4.83 6.43 -9.51
C ALA A 422 3.70 5.63 -10.15
N LEU A 423 2.84 5.00 -9.33
CA LEU A 423 1.71 4.21 -9.81
C LEU A 423 0.80 5.04 -10.73
N PHE A 424 0.35 6.19 -10.24
CA PHE A 424 -0.61 7.03 -10.97
C PHE A 424 0.05 7.74 -12.15
N TYR A 425 1.31 8.16 -12.04
CA TYR A 425 2.09 8.67 -13.18
C TYR A 425 2.19 7.65 -14.31
N ILE A 426 2.60 6.42 -13.99
CA ILE A 426 2.77 5.34 -14.97
C ILE A 426 1.42 4.91 -15.57
N CYS A 427 0.36 4.84 -14.77
CA CYS A 427 -0.98 4.53 -15.27
C CYS A 427 -1.55 5.64 -16.15
N ASN A 428 -1.18 6.90 -15.90
CA ASN A 428 -1.53 8.02 -16.77
C ASN A 428 -0.83 7.92 -18.14
N LEU A 429 0.46 7.55 -18.15
CA LEU A 429 1.20 7.33 -19.41
C LEU A 429 0.76 6.06 -20.15
N TYR A 430 0.40 5.01 -19.41
CA TYR A 430 0.01 3.72 -19.97
C TYR A 430 -1.34 3.24 -19.42
N PRO A 431 -2.45 3.80 -19.92
CA PRO A 431 -3.81 3.46 -19.51
C PRO A 431 -4.17 1.98 -19.44
N SER A 432 -3.59 1.15 -20.30
CA SER A 432 -3.84 -0.31 -20.30
C SER A 432 -3.46 -0.96 -18.97
N LEU A 433 -2.51 -0.36 -18.23
CA LEU A 433 -2.07 -0.84 -16.92
C LEU A 433 -3.06 -0.54 -15.81
N LEU A 434 -4.00 0.39 -15.99
CA LEU A 434 -5.01 0.69 -14.97
C LEU A 434 -5.75 -0.60 -14.58
N SER A 435 -6.06 -1.45 -15.56
CA SER A 435 -6.75 -2.74 -15.34
C SER A 435 -6.01 -3.67 -14.38
N ASN A 436 -4.70 -3.48 -14.18
CA ASN A 436 -3.91 -4.25 -13.24
C ASN A 436 -4.06 -3.76 -11.80
N ILE A 437 -4.50 -2.51 -11.56
CA ILE A 437 -4.63 -1.98 -10.20
C ILE A 437 -5.58 -2.83 -9.39
N LEU A 438 -6.75 -3.18 -9.94
CA LEU A 438 -7.75 -3.97 -9.21
C LEU A 438 -7.16 -5.28 -8.67
N ILE A 439 -6.56 -6.08 -9.54
CA ILE A 439 -6.02 -7.38 -9.14
C ILE A 439 -4.78 -7.24 -8.25
N GLU A 440 -3.89 -6.28 -8.52
CA GLU A 440 -2.68 -6.09 -7.72
C GLU A 440 -2.98 -5.50 -6.33
N SER A 441 -3.92 -4.56 -6.22
CA SER A 441 -4.39 -4.00 -4.94
C SER A 441 -5.07 -5.07 -4.11
N THR A 442 -5.88 -5.94 -4.74
CA THR A 442 -6.53 -7.06 -4.04
C THR A 442 -5.48 -8.09 -3.59
N ARG A 443 -4.47 -8.36 -4.42
CA ARG A 443 -3.35 -9.26 -4.12
C ARG A 443 -2.53 -8.80 -2.91
N ILE A 444 -2.44 -7.49 -2.65
CA ILE A 444 -1.76 -6.95 -1.46
C ILE A 444 -2.72 -6.60 -0.30
N ASN A 445 -3.99 -7.00 -0.44
CA ASN A 445 -5.06 -6.73 0.53
C ASN A 445 -5.24 -5.23 0.86
N ASN A 446 -5.06 -4.36 -0.14
CA ASN A 446 -5.35 -2.94 0.01
C ASN A 446 -6.84 -2.69 -0.30
N THR A 447 -7.64 -2.60 0.76
CA THR A 447 -9.11 -2.52 0.66
C THR A 447 -9.56 -1.24 -0.03
N THR A 448 -9.06 -0.09 0.42
CA THR A 448 -9.45 1.21 -0.12
C THR A 448 -9.18 1.30 -1.62
N LEU A 449 -7.95 1.00 -2.04
CA LEU A 449 -7.58 1.06 -3.45
C LEU A 449 -8.32 0.02 -4.31
N THR A 450 -8.61 -1.15 -3.75
CA THR A 450 -9.40 -2.18 -4.45
C THR A 450 -10.83 -1.71 -4.72
N LEU A 451 -11.49 -1.18 -3.70
CA LEU A 451 -12.86 -0.66 -3.84
C LEU A 451 -12.91 0.55 -4.75
N TRP A 452 -11.91 1.42 -4.68
CA TRP A 452 -11.72 2.51 -5.64
C TRP A 452 -11.57 1.97 -7.07
N ALA A 453 -10.68 1.00 -7.29
CA ALA A 453 -10.45 0.43 -8.61
C ALA A 453 -11.71 -0.23 -9.18
N LEU A 454 -12.55 -0.86 -8.36
CA LEU A 454 -13.84 -1.43 -8.80
C LEU A 454 -14.83 -0.37 -9.32
N LYS A 455 -14.82 0.83 -8.72
CA LYS A 455 -15.66 1.96 -9.14
C LYS A 455 -15.23 2.57 -10.47
N LEU A 456 -13.96 2.44 -10.87
CA LEU A 456 -13.49 3.06 -12.12
C LEU A 456 -14.07 2.42 -13.39
N TYR A 457 -14.43 1.13 -13.34
CA TYR A 457 -14.67 0.35 -14.55
C TYR A 457 -16.15 0.16 -14.90
N TYR A 458 -16.87 1.21 -15.24
CA TYR A 458 -18.23 1.08 -15.81
C TYR A 458 -18.26 0.76 -17.32
N SER A 459 -17.20 0.12 -17.84
CA SER A 459 -16.98 -0.04 -19.30
C SER A 459 -17.29 -1.45 -19.81
N SER A 460 -17.32 -1.60 -21.13
CA SER A 460 -17.48 -2.87 -21.86
C SER A 460 -16.42 -3.95 -21.54
N ARG A 461 -15.36 -3.61 -20.79
CA ARG A 461 -14.32 -4.56 -20.33
C ARG A 461 -14.45 -4.96 -18.86
N ARG A 462 -15.56 -4.63 -18.19
CA ARG A 462 -15.74 -4.91 -16.75
C ARG A 462 -15.59 -6.41 -16.43
N THR A 463 -16.24 -7.31 -17.16
CA THR A 463 -16.06 -8.77 -17.05
C THR A 463 -14.59 -9.20 -17.13
N GLU A 464 -13.84 -8.68 -18.11
CA GLU A 464 -12.43 -9.03 -18.30
C GLU A 464 -11.58 -8.59 -17.10
N ILE A 465 -11.84 -7.38 -16.59
CA ILE A 465 -11.04 -6.76 -15.52
C ILE A 465 -11.30 -7.42 -14.16
N ILE A 466 -12.57 -7.63 -13.78
CA ILE A 466 -12.92 -8.20 -12.47
C ILE A 466 -12.57 -9.69 -12.37
N ASN A 467 -12.43 -10.38 -13.51
CA ASN A 467 -12.04 -11.79 -13.59
C ASN A 467 -10.59 -11.98 -14.08
N LYS A 468 -9.85 -10.89 -14.29
CA LYS A 468 -8.45 -10.92 -14.73
C LYS A 468 -7.64 -11.78 -13.77
N GLN A 469 -6.73 -12.60 -14.29
CA GLN A 469 -5.86 -13.44 -13.47
C GLN A 469 -4.41 -12.99 -13.54
N ILE A 470 -3.75 -12.97 -12.38
CA ILE A 470 -2.30 -12.79 -12.23
C ILE A 470 -1.82 -13.91 -11.32
N GLY A 471 -0.83 -14.68 -11.79
CA GLY A 471 -0.35 -15.86 -11.05
C GLY A 471 -1.42 -16.95 -10.86
N GLY A 472 -2.42 -17.01 -11.76
CA GLY A 472 -3.51 -18.00 -11.72
C GLY A 472 -4.66 -17.67 -10.76
N PHE A 473 -4.69 -16.47 -10.18
CA PHE A 473 -5.71 -16.04 -9.23
C PHE A 473 -6.37 -14.74 -9.72
N CYS A 474 -7.69 -14.63 -9.56
CA CYS A 474 -8.46 -13.41 -9.82
C CYS A 474 -8.65 -12.58 -8.53
N PRO A 475 -9.15 -11.33 -8.61
CA PRO A 475 -9.43 -10.49 -7.45
C PRO A 475 -10.25 -11.20 -6.37
N LEU A 476 -11.31 -11.93 -6.74
CA LEU A 476 -12.17 -12.63 -5.78
C LEU A 476 -11.39 -13.65 -4.95
N VAL A 477 -10.47 -14.39 -5.57
CA VAL A 477 -9.63 -15.37 -4.88
C VAL A 477 -8.68 -14.70 -3.90
N TYR A 478 -8.04 -13.61 -4.32
CA TYR A 478 -7.14 -12.87 -3.45
C TYR A 478 -7.89 -12.27 -2.26
N ALA A 479 -9.05 -11.63 -2.50
CA ALA A 479 -9.88 -11.04 -1.45
C ALA A 479 -10.27 -12.09 -0.41
N ALA A 480 -10.70 -13.25 -0.90
CA ALA A 480 -11.10 -14.35 -0.05
C ALA A 480 -9.86 -14.91 0.70
N LYS A 481 -8.69 -15.06 0.06
CA LYS A 481 -7.46 -15.57 0.69
C LYS A 481 -7.06 -14.75 1.92
N TYR A 482 -7.32 -13.46 1.89
CA TYR A 482 -7.08 -12.54 3.00
C TYR A 482 -8.28 -12.39 3.96
N LEU A 483 -9.34 -13.17 3.77
CA LEU A 483 -10.59 -13.10 4.52
C LEU A 483 -11.19 -11.68 4.52
N ASN A 484 -11.00 -10.94 3.42
CA ASN A 484 -11.48 -9.58 3.28
C ASN A 484 -12.95 -9.57 2.85
N HIS A 485 -13.84 -9.72 3.84
CA HIS A 485 -15.28 -9.79 3.63
C HIS A 485 -15.85 -8.61 2.84
N ARG A 486 -15.28 -7.40 3.01
CA ARG A 486 -15.73 -6.20 2.30
C ARG A 486 -15.48 -6.33 0.80
N ILE A 487 -14.25 -6.66 0.39
CA ILE A 487 -13.92 -6.87 -1.02
C ILE A 487 -14.69 -8.06 -1.60
N VAL A 488 -14.77 -9.18 -0.85
CA VAL A 488 -15.51 -10.38 -1.30
C VAL A 488 -16.98 -10.05 -1.55
N LYS A 489 -17.64 -9.38 -0.61
CA LYS A 489 -19.05 -8.98 -0.75
C LYS A 489 -19.23 -8.08 -1.97
N THR A 490 -18.42 -7.02 -2.12
CA THR A 490 -18.52 -6.10 -3.25
C THR A 490 -18.28 -6.80 -4.59
N LEU A 491 -17.27 -7.67 -4.69
CA LEU A 491 -17.01 -8.43 -5.91
C LEU A 491 -18.15 -9.40 -6.27
N LEU A 492 -18.79 -10.00 -5.27
CA LEU A 492 -19.91 -10.93 -5.48
C LEU A 492 -21.22 -10.23 -5.87
N GLU A 493 -21.36 -8.94 -5.58
CA GLU A 493 -22.48 -8.11 -6.03
C GLU A 493 -22.37 -7.75 -7.52
N GLU A 494 -21.19 -7.95 -8.14
CA GLU A 494 -20.97 -7.71 -9.56
C GLU A 494 -21.65 -8.78 -10.42
N LYS A 495 -22.53 -8.37 -11.33
CA LYS A 495 -23.28 -9.29 -12.23
C LYS A 495 -22.38 -10.15 -13.12
N GLU A 496 -21.18 -9.66 -13.43
CA GLU A 496 -20.24 -10.26 -14.38
C GLU A 496 -19.16 -11.12 -13.70
N ILE A 497 -19.20 -11.26 -12.36
CA ILE A 497 -18.18 -12.02 -11.62
C ILE A 497 -18.31 -13.52 -11.88
N LEU A 498 -17.20 -14.16 -12.25
CA LEU A 498 -17.13 -15.59 -12.47
C LEU A 498 -16.75 -16.29 -11.16
N SER A 499 -17.74 -16.50 -10.28
CA SER A 499 -17.52 -17.12 -8.96
C SER A 499 -16.99 -18.56 -9.02
N ASN A 500 -17.17 -19.24 -10.16
CA ASN A 500 -16.78 -20.63 -10.36
C ASN A 500 -15.50 -20.78 -11.20
N GLN A 501 -14.75 -19.69 -11.43
CA GLN A 501 -13.54 -19.74 -12.23
C GLN A 501 -12.48 -20.63 -11.57
N LEU A 502 -11.88 -21.51 -12.36
CA LEU A 502 -10.76 -22.34 -11.91
C LEU A 502 -9.57 -21.45 -11.57
N CYS A 503 -8.92 -21.76 -10.44
CA CYS A 503 -7.74 -21.08 -9.94
C CYS A 503 -6.55 -22.03 -10.03
N GLY A 504 -5.47 -21.62 -10.68
CA GLY A 504 -4.23 -22.41 -10.72
C GLY A 504 -4.44 -23.89 -11.12
N GLN A 505 -3.88 -24.82 -10.33
CA GLN A 505 -3.84 -26.28 -10.54
C GLN A 505 -5.23 -26.98 -10.50
N ASN A 506 -6.22 -26.48 -11.23
CA ASN A 506 -7.60 -27.00 -11.30
C ASN A 506 -8.43 -26.91 -10.00
N ASP A 507 -8.01 -26.12 -9.01
CA ASP A 507 -8.80 -25.91 -7.80
C ASP A 507 -9.92 -24.89 -8.08
N VAL A 508 -11.17 -25.28 -7.84
CA VAL A 508 -12.29 -24.33 -7.81
C VAL A 508 -12.11 -23.44 -6.58
N LEU A 509 -12.35 -22.12 -6.73
CA LEU A 509 -12.38 -21.12 -5.66
C LEU A 509 -12.96 -21.67 -4.34
N LEU A 510 -14.08 -22.41 -4.45
CA LEU A 510 -14.77 -23.02 -3.32
C LEU A 510 -13.96 -24.11 -2.58
N HIS A 511 -13.22 -24.97 -3.29
CA HIS A 511 -12.37 -26.00 -2.66
C HIS A 511 -11.27 -25.36 -1.82
N PHE A 512 -10.67 -24.27 -2.31
CA PHE A 512 -9.63 -23.56 -1.59
C PHE A 512 -10.16 -22.92 -0.29
N PHE A 513 -11.41 -22.42 -0.30
CA PHE A 513 -12.06 -21.82 0.87
C PHE A 513 -12.53 -22.84 1.90
N ILE A 514 -13.20 -23.89 1.43
CA ILE A 514 -13.79 -24.91 2.32
C ILE A 514 -12.71 -25.73 3.02
N LEU A 515 -11.58 -26.03 2.37
CA LEU A 515 -10.61 -26.97 2.89
C LEU A 515 -9.50 -26.36 3.77
N LYS A 516 -9.19 -25.06 3.66
CA LYS A 516 -8.02 -24.48 4.36
C LYS A 516 -8.30 -23.44 5.42
N HIS A 517 -9.30 -22.56 5.27
CA HIS A 517 -9.41 -21.38 6.13
C HIS A 517 -10.88 -20.98 6.35
N LEU A 518 -11.52 -21.62 7.33
CA LEU A 518 -12.90 -21.32 7.72
C LEU A 518 -12.99 -19.96 8.45
N SER A 519 -13.48 -18.95 7.76
CA SER A 519 -14.46 -18.04 8.36
C SER A 519 -15.85 -18.53 7.96
N TYR A 520 -16.65 -18.98 8.93
CA TYR A 520 -18.03 -19.45 8.71
C TYR A 520 -18.84 -18.46 7.87
N TYR A 521 -18.60 -17.16 8.05
CA TYR A 521 -19.31 -16.10 7.34
C TYR A 521 -19.00 -16.07 5.84
N VAL A 522 -17.73 -16.15 5.44
CA VAL A 522 -17.34 -16.15 4.02
C VAL A 522 -17.80 -17.43 3.34
N ALA A 523 -17.63 -18.57 4.01
CA ALA A 523 -18.14 -19.86 3.52
C ALA A 523 -19.66 -19.84 3.35
N LYS A 524 -20.40 -19.26 4.30
CA LYS A 524 -21.86 -19.11 4.23
C LYS A 524 -22.28 -18.22 3.05
N ILE A 525 -21.64 -17.07 2.83
CA ILE A 525 -21.92 -16.20 1.67
C ILE A 525 -21.71 -16.97 0.36
N LEU A 526 -20.57 -17.65 0.21
CA LEU A 526 -20.25 -18.42 -0.99
C LEU A 526 -21.23 -19.58 -1.21
N LEU A 527 -21.58 -20.31 -0.15
CA LEU A 527 -22.55 -21.42 -0.21
C LEU A 527 -23.96 -20.93 -0.55
N MET A 528 -24.42 -19.82 0.02
CA MET A 528 -25.76 -19.26 -0.27
C MET A 528 -25.90 -18.87 -1.76
N MET A 529 -24.85 -18.35 -2.38
CA MET A 529 -24.87 -18.01 -3.81
C MET A 529 -24.83 -19.25 -4.71
N ILE A 530 -24.06 -20.27 -4.35
CA ILE A 530 -24.01 -21.52 -5.12
C ILE A 530 -25.35 -22.27 -5.09
N VAL A 531 -26.02 -22.33 -3.93
CA VAL A 531 -27.36 -22.93 -3.81
C VAL A 531 -28.41 -22.16 -4.61
N GLY A 532 -28.26 -20.83 -4.70
CA GLY A 532 -29.06 -19.98 -5.61
C GLY A 532 -28.81 -20.27 -7.10
N ILE A 533 -27.57 -20.60 -7.48
CA ILE A 533 -27.22 -20.95 -8.87
C ILE A 533 -27.72 -22.35 -9.25
N PHE A 534 -27.65 -23.33 -8.33
CA PHE A 534 -28.20 -24.68 -8.55
C PHE A 534 -29.72 -24.73 -8.65
N THR A 535 -30.43 -23.73 -8.11
CA THR A 535 -31.89 -23.60 -8.27
C THR A 535 -32.28 -23.00 -9.61
N VAL A 536 -31.42 -22.18 -10.23
CA VAL A 536 -31.62 -21.62 -11.58
C VAL A 536 -31.13 -22.57 -12.69
N SER A 537 -30.08 -23.38 -12.46
CA SER A 537 -29.52 -24.29 -13.46
C SER A 537 -30.26 -25.63 -13.63
N LYS A 538 -31.25 -25.94 -12.77
CA LYS A 538 -32.10 -27.14 -12.92
C LYS A 538 -32.92 -27.19 -14.22
N HIS A 539 -32.98 -26.10 -15.00
CA HIS A 539 -33.61 -26.09 -16.32
C HIS A 539 -32.68 -26.36 -17.50
N PHE A 540 -31.35 -26.33 -17.31
CA PHE A 540 -30.40 -26.50 -18.43
C PHE A 540 -29.62 -27.81 -18.42
N TYR A 541 -29.50 -28.49 -17.28
CA TYR A 541 -28.63 -29.67 -17.14
C TYR A 541 -29.31 -31.03 -17.36
N PHE A 542 -30.61 -31.08 -17.66
CA PHE A 542 -31.33 -32.35 -17.89
C PHE A 542 -31.45 -32.76 -19.37
N GLN A 543 -30.68 -32.16 -20.29
CA GLN A 543 -30.68 -32.55 -21.72
C GLN A 543 -29.36 -33.16 -22.24
N GLN A 544 -28.33 -33.35 -21.41
CA GLN A 544 -27.08 -34.02 -21.85
C GLN A 544 -26.41 -34.86 -20.73
N MET A 545 -27.22 -35.67 -20.05
CA MET A 545 -26.85 -37.00 -19.54
C MET A 545 -27.96 -37.96 -19.95
#